data_AF-A0A7W3QS42-F1
#
_entry.id   AF-A0A7W3QS42-F1
#
_cell.length_a   1.000
_cell.length_b   1.000
_cell.length_c   1.000
_cell.angle_alpha   90.00
_cell.angle_beta   90.00
_cell.angle_gamma   90.00
#
_symmetry.space_group_name_H-M   'P 1'
#
loop_
_entity.id
_entity.type
_entity.pdbx_description
1 polymer ?
#
loop_
_entity_poly.entity_id
_entity_poly.type
_entity_poly.pdbx_seq_one_letter_code
_entity_poly.pdbx_strand_id
1 'polypeptide(L)'
;MDPTVTPVRPGVTTCENTRTPANTDLARLSDFRTELYACLPRYGDVLFEVCEAVLCTDGPVKTLVDLTLAPEHRRGHGALYAGLNQGCVDVARLRRSLAALPLPRAADGRLVLAVDAWPWLRPDAATCPDRSFCHTFGRGEGRHQMVPGWPYSFVAALETGPTSWTALLDAVRLEPGADVIAVTAAQLRAVVQRLIVAGQQRSDDPAVLVVADAGYDLPRLAFLLADLPVEVLGRMRGDRVLRRPAPSREEFDRTHPYGGRYPKHGGEFVFGDPATWGAPHARTVTPGTRYGTAVATAWDRLHPRLTRRAAWEHFSDELPLIEGTVIRLQVERLPTGGEPKPVWLWWSGTGATSDDVDRLWSAFLRRFDLEHTFRLLKQTLGWTAPRLRSSTAADRWTWLILAVHAQLRLARGLARDLRRPWERPLPLDRLTPGRVRRGFRNLRAKLARPARVPKPCRPGPGRPRGVTNRQRAGQYEVGRVLATGQAHARPAHHKKGTKPRRQV
;
A
#
# COMPACT_ATOMS: atom_id res chain seq x y z
N MET A 1 5.51 -56.23 -65.30
CA MET A 1 6.21 -54.94 -65.24
C MET A 1 5.41 -54.07 -64.30
N ASP A 2 5.87 -53.89 -63.07
CA ASP A 2 5.40 -52.83 -62.17
C ASP A 2 6.46 -52.64 -61.06
N PRO A 3 6.82 -51.41 -60.66
CA PRO A 3 8.09 -51.12 -60.01
C PRO A 3 8.03 -51.16 -58.48
N THR A 4 9.21 -51.41 -57.93
CA THR A 4 9.67 -51.28 -56.55
C THR A 4 9.06 -50.10 -55.77
N VAL A 5 8.41 -50.40 -54.64
CA VAL A 5 8.04 -49.45 -53.59
C VAL A 5 9.20 -49.34 -52.59
N THR A 6 9.80 -48.16 -52.51
CA THR A 6 10.78 -47.79 -51.47
C THR A 6 10.04 -47.29 -50.22
N PRO A 7 10.38 -47.73 -48.99
CA PRO A 7 9.76 -47.17 -47.79
C PRO A 7 10.38 -45.81 -47.43
N VAL A 8 9.53 -44.80 -47.29
CA VAL A 8 9.85 -43.46 -46.79
C VAL A 8 10.08 -43.52 -45.27
N ARG A 9 11.19 -42.94 -44.80
CA ARG A 9 11.49 -42.77 -43.36
C ARG A 9 10.45 -41.82 -42.72
N PRO A 10 9.90 -42.13 -41.53
CA PRO A 10 9.05 -41.18 -40.80
C PRO A 10 9.90 -40.00 -40.31
N GLY A 11 9.36 -38.80 -40.56
CA GLY A 11 9.96 -37.52 -40.21
C GLY A 11 10.16 -37.33 -38.71
N VAL A 12 11.22 -36.62 -38.38
CA VAL A 12 11.50 -36.10 -37.04
C VAL A 12 10.44 -35.07 -36.69
N THR A 13 9.47 -35.46 -35.87
CA THR A 13 8.56 -34.51 -35.21
C THR A 13 9.38 -33.73 -34.20
N THR A 14 9.61 -32.44 -34.48
CA THR A 14 10.16 -31.49 -33.52
C THR A 14 9.23 -31.42 -32.31
N CYS A 15 9.66 -31.94 -31.17
CA CYS A 15 8.97 -31.78 -29.89
C CYS A 15 8.87 -30.28 -29.55
N GLU A 16 7.67 -29.74 -29.60
CA GLU A 16 7.37 -28.46 -28.97
C GLU A 16 7.74 -28.54 -27.49
N ASN A 17 8.61 -27.63 -27.08
CA ASN A 17 9.24 -27.60 -25.78
C ASN A 17 8.23 -27.07 -24.74
N THR A 18 7.35 -27.94 -24.22
CA THR A 18 6.43 -27.60 -23.12
C THR A 18 7.23 -27.20 -21.88
N ARG A 19 7.37 -25.89 -21.63
CA ARG A 19 7.97 -25.36 -20.40
C ARG A 19 7.12 -25.77 -19.20
N THR A 20 7.73 -26.42 -18.21
CA THR A 20 7.07 -26.69 -16.92
C THR A 20 6.79 -25.37 -16.17
N PRO A 21 5.77 -25.32 -15.29
CA PRO A 21 5.42 -24.11 -14.53
C PRO A 21 6.62 -23.53 -13.74
N ALA A 22 7.45 -24.40 -13.17
CA ALA A 22 8.66 -24.01 -12.44
C ALA A 22 9.72 -23.35 -13.36
N ASN A 23 9.86 -23.80 -14.61
CA ASN A 23 10.76 -23.17 -15.58
C ASN A 23 10.25 -21.78 -16.00
N THR A 24 8.93 -21.60 -16.09
CA THR A 24 8.30 -20.30 -16.37
C THR A 24 8.50 -19.29 -15.22
N ASP A 25 8.34 -19.71 -13.97
CA ASP A 25 8.54 -18.84 -12.81
C ASP A 25 10.01 -18.46 -12.61
N LEU A 26 10.94 -19.39 -12.84
CA LEU A 26 12.38 -19.13 -12.79
C LEU A 26 12.82 -18.14 -13.89
N ALA A 27 12.30 -18.31 -15.11
CA ALA A 27 12.52 -17.37 -16.20
C ALA A 27 11.98 -15.98 -15.84
N ARG A 28 10.74 -15.89 -15.35
CA ARG A 28 10.12 -14.63 -14.94
C ARG A 28 10.92 -13.88 -13.87
N LEU A 29 11.42 -14.59 -12.85
CA LEU A 29 12.29 -13.99 -11.84
C LEU A 29 13.63 -13.53 -12.44
N SER A 30 14.20 -14.28 -13.39
CA SER A 30 15.43 -13.88 -14.08
C SER A 30 15.22 -12.65 -14.97
N ASP A 31 14.09 -12.57 -15.68
CA ASP A 31 13.72 -11.42 -16.52
C ASP A 31 13.53 -10.17 -15.66
N PHE A 32 12.80 -10.29 -14.54
CA PHE A 32 12.65 -9.19 -13.59
C PHE A 32 14.00 -8.71 -13.04
N ARG A 33 14.96 -9.61 -12.80
CA ARG A 33 16.30 -9.25 -12.31
C ARG A 33 17.11 -8.50 -13.35
N THR A 34 17.01 -8.89 -14.61
CA THR A 34 17.65 -8.17 -15.73
C THR A 34 17.04 -6.78 -15.86
N GLU A 35 15.71 -6.67 -15.80
CA GLU A 35 15.00 -5.40 -15.86
C GLU A 35 15.31 -4.51 -14.65
N LEU A 36 15.35 -5.07 -13.44
CA LEU A 36 15.77 -4.36 -12.23
C LEU A 36 17.17 -3.77 -12.39
N TYR A 37 18.13 -4.52 -12.94
CA TYR A 37 19.47 -4.00 -13.17
C TYR A 37 19.48 -2.85 -14.18
N ALA A 38 18.66 -2.94 -15.23
CA ALA A 38 18.49 -1.87 -16.21
C ALA A 38 17.82 -0.60 -15.64
N CYS A 39 17.08 -0.72 -14.53
CA CYS A 39 16.57 0.42 -13.75
C CYS A 39 17.65 1.11 -12.89
N LEU A 40 18.90 0.65 -12.88
CA LEU A 40 19.97 1.19 -12.02
C LEU A 40 21.09 1.84 -12.85
N PRO A 41 20.83 2.96 -13.55
CA PRO A 41 21.76 3.53 -14.53
C PRO A 41 23.05 4.05 -13.91
N ARG A 42 23.06 4.36 -12.60
CA ARG A 42 24.24 4.88 -11.89
C ARG A 42 24.48 4.08 -10.62
N TYR A 43 25.71 3.60 -10.45
CA TYR A 43 26.10 2.63 -9.40
C TYR A 43 25.34 1.29 -9.49
N GLY A 44 24.91 0.89 -10.69
CA GLY A 44 24.04 -0.27 -10.90
C GLY A 44 24.54 -1.57 -10.27
N ASP A 45 25.82 -1.91 -10.45
CA ASP A 45 26.38 -3.13 -9.84
C ASP A 45 26.30 -3.11 -8.31
N VAL A 46 26.61 -1.97 -7.67
CA VAL A 46 26.56 -1.83 -6.21
C VAL A 46 25.11 -1.95 -5.73
N LEU A 47 24.20 -1.19 -6.34
CA LEU A 47 22.80 -1.15 -5.93
C LEU A 47 22.12 -2.53 -6.10
N PHE A 48 22.45 -3.24 -7.18
CA PHE A 48 21.99 -4.60 -7.40
C PHE A 48 22.56 -5.56 -6.36
N GLU A 49 23.86 -5.50 -6.08
CA GLU A 49 24.50 -6.31 -5.04
C GLU A 49 23.96 -6.03 -3.63
N VAL A 50 23.55 -4.79 -3.35
CA VAL A 50 22.83 -4.46 -2.11
C VAL A 50 21.50 -5.20 -2.03
N CYS A 51 20.71 -5.24 -3.12
CA CYS A 51 19.49 -6.07 -3.15
C CYS A 51 19.81 -7.55 -2.92
N GLU A 52 20.88 -8.08 -3.55
CA GLU A 52 21.31 -9.47 -3.37
C GLU A 52 21.67 -9.77 -1.91
N ALA A 53 22.41 -8.87 -1.27
CA ALA A 53 22.77 -9.00 0.14
C ALA A 53 21.54 -8.97 1.05
N VAL A 54 20.57 -8.09 0.78
CA VAL A 54 19.32 -8.07 1.54
C VAL A 54 18.57 -9.39 1.35
N LEU A 55 18.55 -9.96 0.14
CA LEU A 55 17.89 -11.24 -0.15
C LEU A 55 18.59 -12.43 0.52
N CYS A 56 19.91 -12.42 0.61
CA CYS A 56 20.70 -13.61 0.99
C CYS A 56 21.32 -13.56 2.39
N THR A 57 21.35 -12.40 3.08
CA THR A 57 21.96 -12.33 4.41
C THR A 57 21.15 -13.10 5.45
N ASP A 58 21.85 -13.78 6.35
CA ASP A 58 21.26 -14.61 7.38
C ASP A 58 20.60 -13.73 8.45
N GLY A 59 19.32 -13.98 8.68
CA GLY A 59 18.54 -13.21 9.66
C GLY A 59 18.24 -11.77 9.22
N PRO A 60 17.71 -10.95 10.14
CA PRO A 60 17.31 -9.56 9.87
C PRO A 60 18.45 -8.62 9.47
N VAL A 61 18.19 -7.73 8.52
CA VAL A 61 19.07 -6.60 8.23
C VAL A 61 18.98 -5.57 9.37
N LYS A 62 20.07 -5.41 10.12
CA LYS A 62 20.18 -4.48 11.25
C LYS A 62 20.97 -3.22 10.94
N THR A 63 22.03 -3.34 10.15
CA THR A 63 22.83 -2.20 9.68
C THR A 63 23.12 -2.33 8.20
N LEU A 64 23.41 -1.20 7.54
CA LEU A 64 23.80 -1.20 6.13
C LEU A 64 25.18 -1.82 5.92
N VAL A 65 26.12 -1.59 6.83
CA VAL A 65 27.49 -2.06 6.67
C VAL A 65 27.59 -3.58 6.78
N ASP A 66 26.75 -4.22 7.59
CA ASP A 66 26.72 -5.69 7.70
C ASP A 66 26.33 -6.37 6.39
N LEU A 67 25.57 -5.70 5.51
CA LEU A 67 25.25 -6.21 4.18
C LEU A 67 26.49 -6.43 3.32
N THR A 68 27.57 -5.70 3.59
CA THR A 68 28.84 -5.81 2.86
C THR A 68 29.63 -7.08 3.24
N LEU A 69 29.23 -7.75 4.32
CA LEU A 69 29.78 -9.03 4.75
C LEU A 69 29.08 -10.20 4.05
N ALA A 70 27.93 -9.97 3.40
CA ALA A 70 27.26 -11.00 2.62
C ALA A 70 28.13 -11.36 1.40
N PRO A 71 28.35 -12.66 1.09
CA PRO A 71 29.11 -13.08 -0.08
C PRO A 71 28.62 -12.49 -1.41
N GLU A 72 27.33 -12.17 -1.47
CA GLU A 72 26.70 -11.59 -2.64
C GLU A 72 27.02 -10.10 -2.86
N HIS A 73 27.52 -9.39 -1.85
CA HIS A 73 28.00 -8.01 -1.96
C HIS A 73 29.51 -7.97 -2.15
N ARG A 74 29.95 -7.89 -3.41
CA ARG A 74 31.37 -8.11 -3.78
C ARG A 74 32.21 -6.83 -3.74
N ARG A 75 31.63 -5.70 -3.34
CA ARG A 75 32.29 -4.38 -3.28
C ARG A 75 32.45 -3.92 -1.83
N GLY A 76 33.42 -3.04 -1.57
CA GLY A 76 33.66 -2.52 -0.22
C GLY A 76 32.53 -1.64 0.31
N HIS A 77 32.48 -1.43 1.63
CA HIS A 77 31.44 -0.63 2.30
C HIS A 77 31.35 0.83 1.82
N GLY A 78 32.47 1.45 1.44
CA GLY A 78 32.47 2.78 0.84
C GLY A 78 31.66 2.85 -0.45
N ALA A 79 31.70 1.77 -1.27
CA ALA A 79 30.91 1.68 -2.48
C ALA A 79 29.42 1.59 -2.16
N LEU A 80 29.01 0.83 -1.14
CA LEU A 80 27.62 0.75 -0.68
C LEU A 80 27.07 2.14 -0.34
N TYR A 81 27.79 2.90 0.49
CA TYR A 81 27.36 4.25 0.85
C TYR A 81 27.41 5.21 -0.34
N ALA A 82 28.38 5.09 -1.25
CA ALA A 82 28.40 5.86 -2.49
C ALA A 82 27.20 5.54 -3.39
N GLY A 83 26.83 4.26 -3.52
CA GLY A 83 25.65 3.83 -4.26
C GLY A 83 24.36 4.41 -3.68
N LEU A 84 24.16 4.31 -2.36
CA LEU A 84 22.97 4.85 -1.73
C LEU A 84 22.90 6.38 -1.71
N ASN A 85 24.04 7.08 -1.67
CA ASN A 85 24.07 8.55 -1.64
C ASN A 85 24.14 9.19 -3.03
N GLN A 86 24.78 8.53 -4.01
CA GLN A 86 25.05 9.10 -5.34
C GLN A 86 24.52 8.24 -6.52
N GLY A 87 24.00 7.05 -6.25
CA GLY A 87 23.35 6.20 -7.25
C GLY A 87 22.00 6.70 -7.71
N CYS A 88 21.49 6.09 -8.77
CA CYS A 88 20.22 6.45 -9.40
C CYS A 88 19.38 5.18 -9.59
N VAL A 89 18.08 5.30 -9.30
CA VAL A 89 17.06 4.31 -9.62
C VAL A 89 16.11 5.00 -10.59
N ASP A 90 15.93 4.44 -11.79
CA ASP A 90 14.86 4.83 -12.69
C ASP A 90 13.53 4.30 -12.12
N VAL A 91 12.94 5.10 -11.24
CA VAL A 91 11.69 4.77 -10.54
C VAL A 91 10.54 4.61 -11.52
N ALA A 92 10.50 5.40 -12.60
CA ALA A 92 9.41 5.32 -13.58
C ALA A 92 9.46 3.97 -14.32
N ARG A 93 10.65 3.52 -14.71
CA ARG A 93 10.85 2.19 -15.30
C ARG A 93 10.51 1.08 -14.32
N LEU A 94 11.04 1.13 -13.10
CA LEU A 94 10.75 0.12 -12.08
C LEU A 94 9.24 0.02 -11.76
N ARG A 95 8.51 1.14 -11.70
CA ARG A 95 7.06 1.17 -11.54
C ARG A 95 6.32 0.42 -12.66
N ARG A 96 6.75 0.59 -13.92
CA ARG A 96 6.19 -0.16 -15.06
C ARG A 96 6.49 -1.66 -14.92
N SER A 97 7.73 -2.01 -14.57
CA SER A 97 8.13 -3.40 -14.38
C SER A 97 7.30 -4.08 -13.27
N LEU A 98 7.05 -3.40 -12.15
CA LEU A 98 6.23 -3.91 -11.05
C LEU A 98 4.76 -4.09 -11.45
N ALA A 99 4.19 -3.15 -12.19
CA ALA A 99 2.81 -3.23 -12.68
C ALA A 99 2.59 -4.35 -13.72
N ALA A 100 3.65 -4.73 -14.44
CA ALA A 100 3.60 -5.80 -15.44
C ALA A 100 3.76 -7.22 -14.83
N LEU A 101 4.17 -7.34 -13.56
CA LEU A 101 4.25 -8.65 -12.90
C LEU A 101 2.86 -9.26 -12.70
N PRO A 102 2.72 -10.60 -12.62
CA PRO A 102 1.44 -11.23 -12.28
C PRO A 102 0.91 -10.72 -10.94
N LEU A 103 -0.31 -10.20 -10.90
CA LEU A 103 -0.93 -9.63 -9.70
C LEU A 103 -2.03 -10.57 -9.15
N PRO A 104 -2.23 -10.59 -7.82
CA PRO A 104 -3.34 -11.32 -7.25
C PRO A 104 -4.66 -10.65 -7.64
N ARG A 105 -5.71 -11.46 -7.80
CA ARG A 105 -7.07 -11.02 -8.12
C ARG A 105 -8.04 -11.59 -7.10
N ALA A 106 -9.15 -10.89 -6.87
CA ALA A 106 -10.25 -11.41 -6.08
C ALA A 106 -10.98 -12.53 -6.83
N ALA A 107 -11.94 -13.18 -6.16
CA ALA A 107 -12.70 -14.29 -6.72
C ALA A 107 -13.46 -13.93 -8.01
N ASP A 108 -13.86 -12.66 -8.16
CA ASP A 108 -14.53 -12.12 -9.34
C ASP A 108 -13.55 -11.52 -10.37
N GLY A 109 -12.25 -11.79 -10.24
CA GLY A 109 -11.22 -11.32 -11.17
C GLY A 109 -10.75 -9.88 -10.95
N ARG A 110 -11.38 -9.11 -10.05
CA ARG A 110 -10.99 -7.70 -9.82
C ARG A 110 -9.64 -7.57 -9.12
N LEU A 111 -8.95 -6.47 -9.38
CA LEU A 111 -7.80 -6.06 -8.57
C LEU A 111 -8.30 -5.36 -7.30
N VAL A 112 -7.72 -5.74 -6.15
CA VAL A 112 -7.94 -5.06 -4.88
C VAL A 112 -6.63 -4.40 -4.47
N LEU A 113 -6.62 -3.08 -4.43
CA LEU A 113 -5.45 -2.28 -4.04
C LEU A 113 -5.66 -1.76 -2.62
N ALA A 114 -4.64 -1.83 -1.77
CA ALA A 114 -4.62 -1.13 -0.51
C ALA A 114 -3.66 0.05 -0.56
N VAL A 115 -4.05 1.16 0.06
CA VAL A 115 -3.19 2.33 0.28
C VAL A 115 -3.05 2.61 1.77
N ASP A 116 -1.81 2.82 2.21
CA ASP A 116 -1.51 3.13 3.60
C ASP A 116 -0.22 3.92 3.75
N ALA A 117 -0.13 4.75 4.79
CA ALA A 117 1.01 5.61 5.06
C ALA A 117 1.78 5.13 6.29
N TRP A 118 3.06 4.83 6.11
CA TRP A 118 3.91 4.27 7.14
C TRP A 118 5.11 5.15 7.45
N PRO A 119 5.46 5.33 8.74
CA PRO A 119 6.52 6.25 9.09
C PRO A 119 7.89 5.57 9.18
N TRP A 120 8.90 6.27 8.65
CA TRP A 120 10.31 6.08 8.97
C TRP A 120 10.74 7.13 9.99
N LEU A 121 10.70 6.77 11.27
CA LEU A 121 10.93 7.68 12.38
C LEU A 121 12.40 8.10 12.50
N ARG A 122 12.61 9.39 12.72
CA ARG A 122 13.91 10.07 12.80
C ARG A 122 13.88 11.21 13.85
N PRO A 123 13.56 10.92 15.13
CA PRO A 123 13.44 11.96 16.17
C PRO A 123 14.73 12.77 16.32
N ASP A 124 15.88 12.11 16.46
CA ASP A 124 17.17 12.75 16.78
C ASP A 124 17.96 13.18 15.55
N ALA A 125 17.31 13.29 14.39
CA ALA A 125 17.98 13.53 13.11
C ALA A 125 17.80 14.98 12.62
N ALA A 126 18.13 15.96 13.46
CA ALA A 126 18.01 17.39 13.15
C ALA A 126 18.71 17.81 11.84
N THR A 127 19.69 17.05 11.38
CA THR A 127 20.48 17.31 10.17
C THR A 127 19.93 16.63 8.90
N CYS A 128 18.74 16.01 9.00
CA CYS A 128 18.03 15.41 7.88
C CYS A 128 16.92 16.33 7.39
N PRO A 129 16.87 16.66 6.09
CA PRO A 129 15.83 17.50 5.52
C PRO A 129 14.49 16.75 5.40
N ASP A 130 13.44 17.49 5.04
CA ASP A 130 12.13 16.99 4.62
C ASP A 130 11.42 16.09 5.62
N ARG A 131 11.75 16.22 6.91
CA ARG A 131 11.06 15.48 7.97
C ARG A 131 9.70 16.10 8.23
N SER A 132 8.69 15.25 8.38
CA SER A 132 7.35 15.61 8.79
C SER A 132 7.00 14.93 10.11
N PHE A 133 6.10 15.54 10.88
CA PHE A 133 5.53 14.88 12.05
C PHE A 133 4.71 13.67 11.61
N CYS A 134 5.20 12.49 11.99
CA CYS A 134 4.54 11.22 11.74
C CYS A 134 3.62 10.88 12.90
N HIS A 135 2.41 10.46 12.58
CA HIS A 135 1.48 9.92 13.56
C HIS A 135 1.92 8.52 13.99
N THR A 136 2.14 8.33 15.28
CA THR A 136 2.50 7.04 15.88
C THR A 136 1.70 6.80 17.15
N PHE A 137 1.47 5.54 17.47
CA PHE A 137 0.94 5.15 18.78
C PHE A 137 2.13 4.82 19.68
N GLY A 138 2.25 5.49 20.82
CA GLY A 138 3.29 5.17 21.79
C GLY A 138 3.19 3.71 22.27
N ARG A 139 4.32 3.10 22.65
CA ARG A 139 4.30 1.84 23.41
C ARG A 139 3.77 2.15 24.82
N GLY A 140 2.46 2.02 25.04
CA GLY A 140 1.76 2.41 26.27
C GLY A 140 0.26 2.62 26.06
N GLU A 141 -0.39 3.46 26.90
CA GLU A 141 -1.85 3.78 26.99
C GLU A 141 -2.55 4.30 25.70
N GLY A 142 -2.05 3.99 24.49
CA GLY A 142 -2.68 4.41 23.23
C GLY A 142 -2.57 5.91 22.95
N ARG A 143 -1.70 6.64 23.66
CA ARG A 143 -1.52 8.08 23.45
C ARG A 143 -0.90 8.33 22.07
N HIS A 144 -1.58 9.16 21.29
CA HIS A 144 -1.12 9.65 19.99
C HIS A 144 0.18 10.46 20.16
N GLN A 145 1.24 10.04 19.48
CA GLN A 145 2.54 10.71 19.50
C GLN A 145 2.90 11.19 18.10
N MET A 146 3.29 12.46 18.00
CA MET A 146 3.80 13.06 16.77
C MET A 146 5.33 13.02 16.82
N VAL A 147 5.93 12.13 16.03
CA VAL A 147 7.39 11.91 16.04
C VAL A 147 7.95 12.34 14.69
N PRO A 148 9.01 13.17 14.64
CA PRO A 148 9.66 13.55 13.39
C PRO A 148 10.14 12.33 12.60
N GLY A 149 9.91 12.33 11.30
CA GLY A 149 10.31 11.22 10.42
C GLY A 149 9.98 11.50 8.97
N TRP A 150 10.13 10.49 8.12
CA TRP A 150 9.67 10.51 6.74
C TRP A 150 8.46 9.58 6.60
N PRO A 151 7.24 10.11 6.41
CA PRO A 151 6.07 9.31 6.11
C PRO A 151 6.10 8.88 4.64
N TYR A 152 5.84 7.60 4.37
CA TYR A 152 5.75 7.04 3.02
C TYR A 152 4.38 6.42 2.79
N SER A 153 3.69 6.85 1.74
CA SER A 153 2.49 6.22 1.22
C SER A 153 2.85 5.06 0.30
N PHE A 154 2.31 3.87 0.56
CA PHE A 154 2.50 2.69 -0.28
C PHE A 154 1.18 2.25 -0.90
N VAL A 155 1.25 1.74 -2.13
CA VAL A 155 0.15 1.06 -2.80
C VAL A 155 0.53 -0.39 -3.04
N ALA A 156 -0.34 -1.31 -2.67
CA ALA A 156 -0.12 -2.74 -2.86
C ALA A 156 -1.38 -3.46 -3.37
N ALA A 157 -1.22 -4.43 -4.27
CA ALA A 157 -2.32 -5.35 -4.58
C ALA A 157 -2.42 -6.44 -3.49
N LEU A 158 -3.64 -6.71 -3.05
CA LEU A 158 -3.99 -7.67 -2.00
C LEU A 158 -4.33 -9.03 -2.58
N GLU A 159 -3.97 -10.09 -1.85
CA GLU A 159 -4.27 -11.48 -2.20
C GLU A 159 -5.47 -11.99 -1.39
N THR A 160 -6.31 -12.81 -2.00
CA THR A 160 -7.44 -13.45 -1.32
C THR A 160 -6.97 -14.51 -0.33
N GLY A 161 -7.74 -14.70 0.74
CA GLY A 161 -7.46 -15.75 1.72
C GLY A 161 -6.42 -15.36 2.78
N PRO A 162 -6.09 -16.27 3.71
CA PRO A 162 -5.16 -16.00 4.80
C PRO A 162 -3.71 -16.06 4.30
N THR A 163 -3.17 -14.90 3.93
CA THR A 163 -1.84 -14.77 3.36
C THR A 163 -1.02 -13.71 4.09
N SER A 164 0.31 -13.79 3.96
CA SER A 164 1.25 -12.77 4.47
C SER A 164 1.90 -11.99 3.32
N TRP A 165 1.37 -12.16 2.11
CA TRP A 165 1.87 -11.59 0.89
C TRP A 165 0.97 -10.47 0.40
N THR A 166 1.61 -9.43 -0.12
CA THR A 166 1.00 -8.41 -0.97
C THR A 166 1.92 -8.20 -2.17
N ALA A 167 1.45 -7.49 -3.20
CA ALA A 167 2.31 -7.03 -4.29
C ALA A 167 2.48 -5.51 -4.19
N LEU A 168 3.62 -5.04 -3.66
CA LEU A 168 3.93 -3.61 -3.60
C LEU A 168 4.11 -3.05 -5.01
N LEU A 169 3.33 -2.03 -5.37
CA LEU A 169 3.29 -1.42 -6.69
C LEU A 169 3.90 -0.01 -6.72
N ASP A 170 3.81 0.73 -5.61
CA ASP A 170 4.33 2.09 -5.54
C ASP A 170 4.65 2.51 -4.10
N ALA A 171 5.56 3.47 -3.98
CA ALA A 171 5.89 4.17 -2.74
C ALA A 171 6.17 5.65 -3.04
N VAL A 172 5.58 6.54 -2.24
CA VAL A 172 5.75 7.99 -2.34
C VAL A 172 6.00 8.57 -0.95
N ARG A 173 7.10 9.30 -0.79
CA ARG A 173 7.36 10.05 0.44
C ARG A 173 6.42 11.25 0.50
N LEU A 174 5.72 11.42 1.62
CA LEU A 174 4.85 12.55 1.87
C LEU A 174 5.69 13.72 2.39
N GLU A 175 5.85 14.75 1.56
CA GLU A 175 6.65 15.93 1.88
C GLU A 175 5.95 16.84 2.90
N PRO A 176 6.72 17.66 3.65
CA PRO A 176 6.15 18.77 4.41
C PRO A 176 5.17 19.61 3.57
N GLY A 177 3.98 19.85 4.10
CA GLY A 177 2.93 20.63 3.44
C GLY A 177 2.09 19.86 2.43
N ALA A 178 2.41 18.60 2.13
CA ALA A 178 1.65 17.81 1.17
C ALA A 178 0.20 17.58 1.64
N ASP A 179 -0.75 17.76 0.73
CA ASP A 179 -2.12 17.29 0.90
C ASP A 179 -2.14 15.76 0.71
N VAL A 180 -2.38 15.03 1.80
CA VAL A 180 -2.34 13.55 1.80
C VAL A 180 -3.29 12.98 0.76
N ILE A 181 -4.49 13.53 0.63
CA ILE A 181 -5.52 13.00 -0.26
C ILE A 181 -5.17 13.31 -1.72
N ALA A 182 -4.69 14.51 -2.00
CA ALA A 182 -4.27 14.88 -3.35
C ALA A 182 -3.07 14.03 -3.83
N VAL A 183 -2.06 13.85 -2.97
CA VAL A 183 -0.90 12.99 -3.28
C VAL A 183 -1.32 11.53 -3.46
N THR A 184 -2.22 11.04 -2.61
CA THR A 184 -2.73 9.67 -2.70
C THR A 184 -3.55 9.44 -3.96
N ALA A 185 -4.42 10.39 -4.33
CA ALA A 185 -5.18 10.33 -5.58
C ALA A 185 -4.24 10.33 -6.79
N ALA A 186 -3.23 11.21 -6.82
CA ALA A 186 -2.22 11.22 -7.88
C ALA A 186 -1.44 9.91 -7.96
N GLN A 187 -1.04 9.35 -6.81
CA GLN A 187 -0.35 8.05 -6.73
C GLN A 187 -1.23 6.91 -7.26
N LEU A 188 -2.47 6.81 -6.80
CA LEU A 188 -3.41 5.77 -7.23
C LEU A 188 -3.75 5.89 -8.72
N ARG A 189 -4.01 7.10 -9.21
CA ARG A 189 -4.18 7.38 -10.65
C ARG A 189 -3.01 6.86 -11.46
N ALA A 190 -1.79 7.20 -11.05
CA ALA A 190 -0.59 6.76 -11.74
C ALA A 190 -0.42 5.23 -11.69
N VAL A 191 -0.78 4.57 -10.58
CA VAL A 191 -0.79 3.10 -10.47
C VAL A 191 -1.81 2.49 -11.42
N VAL A 192 -3.06 2.94 -11.38
CA VAL A 192 -4.17 2.41 -12.21
C VAL A 192 -3.87 2.59 -13.69
N GLN A 193 -3.39 3.76 -14.11
CA GLN A 193 -2.97 3.99 -15.50
C GLN A 193 -1.87 3.02 -15.93
N ARG A 194 -0.88 2.74 -15.08
CA ARG A 194 0.15 1.73 -15.39
C ARG A 194 -0.42 0.32 -15.48
N LEU A 195 -1.40 -0.02 -14.64
CA LEU A 195 -2.09 -1.31 -14.69
C LEU A 195 -2.88 -1.47 -16.00
N ILE A 196 -3.56 -0.41 -16.45
CA ILE A 196 -4.25 -0.38 -17.76
C ILE A 196 -3.24 -0.58 -18.89
N VAL A 197 -2.16 0.20 -18.91
CA VAL A 197 -1.09 0.09 -19.93
C VAL A 197 -0.44 -1.29 -19.93
N ALA A 198 -0.29 -1.92 -18.77
CA ALA A 198 0.24 -3.28 -18.64
C ALA A 198 -0.80 -4.38 -18.98
N GLY A 199 -2.02 -4.03 -19.37
CA GLY A 199 -3.09 -4.97 -19.68
C GLY A 199 -3.66 -5.70 -18.46
N GLN A 200 -3.38 -5.22 -17.25
CA GLN A 200 -3.89 -5.76 -15.99
C GLN A 200 -5.31 -5.26 -15.67
N GLN A 201 -5.76 -4.18 -16.31
CA GLN A 201 -7.13 -3.69 -16.22
C GLN A 201 -7.61 -3.37 -17.64
N ARG A 202 -8.67 -4.04 -18.05
CA ARG A 202 -9.37 -3.84 -19.32
C ARG A 202 -10.72 -3.17 -19.09
N SER A 203 -11.37 -2.74 -20.17
CA SER A 203 -12.67 -2.04 -20.08
C SER A 203 -13.82 -2.95 -19.63
N ASP A 204 -13.71 -4.26 -19.85
CA ASP A 204 -14.65 -5.31 -19.46
C ASP A 204 -14.36 -5.88 -18.06
N ASP A 205 -13.19 -5.60 -17.49
CA ASP A 205 -12.85 -6.02 -16.13
C ASP A 205 -13.68 -5.23 -15.10
N PRO A 206 -14.05 -5.84 -13.96
CA PRO A 206 -14.63 -5.10 -12.85
C PRO A 206 -13.71 -3.96 -12.39
N ALA A 207 -14.29 -2.88 -11.89
CA ALA A 207 -13.54 -1.74 -11.38
C ALA A 207 -12.54 -2.16 -10.28
N VAL A 208 -11.37 -1.53 -10.29
CA VAL A 208 -10.33 -1.76 -9.28
C VAL A 208 -10.84 -1.27 -7.93
N LEU A 209 -10.88 -2.15 -6.94
CA LEU A 209 -11.30 -1.79 -5.60
C LEU A 209 -10.12 -1.25 -4.79
N VAL A 210 -10.11 0.03 -4.47
CA VAL A 210 -9.14 0.67 -3.59
C VAL A 210 -9.64 0.64 -2.15
N VAL A 211 -8.85 0.06 -1.26
CA VAL A 211 -9.14 -0.08 0.16
C VAL A 211 -8.22 0.83 0.98
N ALA A 212 -8.81 1.77 1.72
CA ALA A 212 -8.10 2.74 2.54
C ALA A 212 -8.49 2.64 4.02
N ASP A 213 -7.65 3.19 4.90
CA ASP A 213 -7.91 3.26 6.33
C ASP A 213 -8.83 4.45 6.70
N ALA A 214 -9.12 4.62 8.00
CA ALA A 214 -9.99 5.69 8.49
C ALA A 214 -9.35 7.09 8.51
N GLY A 215 -8.06 7.19 8.18
CA GLY A 215 -7.34 8.46 8.06
C GLY A 215 -7.62 9.18 6.74
N TYR A 216 -8.13 8.48 5.73
CA TYR A 216 -8.43 9.06 4.42
C TYR A 216 -9.83 9.66 4.35
N ASP A 217 -9.95 10.81 3.68
CA ASP A 217 -11.24 11.37 3.24
C ASP A 217 -11.70 10.59 2.00
N LEU A 218 -12.44 9.49 2.24
CA LEU A 218 -12.86 8.55 1.19
C LEU A 218 -13.74 9.20 0.12
N PRO A 219 -14.77 10.02 0.45
CA PRO A 219 -15.56 10.70 -0.57
C PRO A 219 -14.72 11.61 -1.45
N ARG A 220 -13.81 12.40 -0.86
CA ARG A 220 -12.90 13.25 -1.66
C ARG A 220 -11.99 12.42 -2.55
N LEU A 221 -11.45 11.31 -2.04
CA LEU A 221 -10.62 10.40 -2.83
C LEU A 221 -11.40 9.80 -4.01
N ALA A 222 -12.64 9.38 -3.80
CA ALA A 222 -13.52 8.89 -4.85
C ALA A 222 -13.80 9.97 -5.91
N PHE A 223 -14.10 11.20 -5.49
CA PHE A 223 -14.29 12.34 -6.40
C PHE A 223 -13.08 12.61 -7.28
N LEU A 224 -11.86 12.57 -6.72
CA LEU A 224 -10.61 12.80 -7.46
C LEU A 224 -10.22 11.66 -8.41
N LEU A 225 -10.88 10.50 -8.31
CA LEU A 225 -10.63 9.30 -9.11
C LEU A 225 -11.84 8.90 -9.96
N ALA A 226 -12.89 9.74 -10.03
CA ALA A 226 -14.17 9.41 -10.66
C ALA A 226 -14.10 9.15 -12.17
N ASP A 227 -13.03 9.60 -12.83
CA ASP A 227 -12.75 9.38 -14.25
C ASP A 227 -11.99 8.07 -14.53
N LEU A 228 -11.67 7.29 -13.50
CA LEU A 228 -10.98 6.01 -13.62
C LEU A 228 -11.91 4.84 -13.25
N PRO A 229 -11.64 3.61 -13.72
CA PRO A 229 -12.41 2.42 -13.35
C PRO A 229 -12.03 1.98 -11.93
N VAL A 230 -12.37 2.80 -10.93
CA VAL A 230 -11.99 2.64 -9.53
C VAL A 230 -13.20 2.79 -8.62
N GLU A 231 -13.31 1.86 -7.67
CA GLU A 231 -14.20 1.98 -6.52
C GLU A 231 -13.36 2.22 -5.26
N VAL A 232 -13.79 3.13 -4.39
CA VAL A 232 -13.11 3.41 -3.12
C VAL A 232 -13.91 2.82 -1.98
N LEU A 233 -13.24 2.05 -1.13
CA LEU A 233 -13.75 1.46 0.09
C LEU A 233 -12.84 1.86 1.26
N GLY A 234 -13.43 2.21 2.39
CA GLY A 234 -12.64 2.40 3.60
C GLY A 234 -13.47 2.54 4.84
N ARG A 235 -12.80 2.64 5.98
CA ARG A 235 -13.47 2.82 7.26
C ARG A 235 -13.82 4.27 7.50
N MET A 236 -15.03 4.52 7.96
CA MET A 236 -15.43 5.81 8.51
C MET A 236 -15.41 5.77 10.04
N ARG A 237 -15.21 6.94 10.66
CA ARG A 237 -15.33 7.06 12.12
C ARG A 237 -16.79 6.86 12.55
N GLY A 238 -17.00 6.26 13.72
CA GLY A 238 -18.33 5.91 14.23
C GLY A 238 -19.18 7.09 14.69
N ASP A 239 -18.61 8.30 14.72
CA ASP A 239 -19.25 9.56 15.09
C ASP A 239 -19.65 10.41 13.86
N ARG A 240 -19.57 9.84 12.65
CA ARG A 240 -19.94 10.55 11.42
C ARG A 240 -21.45 10.68 11.26
N VAL A 241 -21.83 11.79 10.64
CA VAL A 241 -23.20 12.08 10.19
C VAL A 241 -23.17 12.27 8.69
N LEU A 242 -23.97 11.47 7.98
CA LEU A 242 -24.19 11.60 6.53
C LEU A 242 -25.60 12.12 6.25
N ARG A 243 -25.86 12.44 4.99
CA ARG A 243 -27.14 12.89 4.48
C ARG A 243 -27.68 11.88 3.49
N ARG A 244 -29.00 11.79 3.43
CA ARG A 244 -29.74 11.11 2.36
C ARG A 244 -29.85 12.00 1.13
N PRO A 245 -30.20 11.41 -0.03
CA PRO A 245 -30.64 12.19 -1.18
C PRO A 245 -31.78 13.12 -0.78
N ALA A 246 -31.90 14.26 -1.46
CA ALA A 246 -33.08 15.10 -1.31
C ALA A 246 -34.35 14.28 -1.64
N PRO A 247 -35.48 14.52 -0.96
CA PRO A 247 -36.75 13.87 -1.31
C PRO A 247 -37.08 14.14 -2.78
N SER A 248 -37.80 13.24 -3.44
CA SER A 248 -38.24 13.50 -4.82
C SER A 248 -39.08 14.78 -4.89
N ARG A 249 -39.21 15.38 -6.08
CA ARG A 249 -39.99 16.62 -6.20
C ARG A 249 -41.43 16.44 -5.77
N GLU A 250 -42.02 15.29 -6.10
CA GLU A 250 -43.36 14.90 -5.69
C GLU A 250 -43.49 14.73 -4.16
N GLU A 251 -42.53 14.09 -3.51
CA GLU A 251 -42.48 13.97 -2.04
C GLU A 251 -42.36 15.34 -1.36
N PHE A 252 -41.53 16.22 -1.92
CA PHE A 252 -41.36 17.58 -1.42
C PHE A 252 -42.64 18.40 -1.55
N ASP A 253 -43.26 18.42 -2.73
CA ASP A 253 -44.47 19.21 -2.99
C ASP A 253 -45.66 18.70 -2.15
N ARG A 254 -45.75 17.38 -1.90
CA ARG A 254 -46.77 16.78 -1.00
C ARG A 254 -46.59 17.20 0.46
N THR A 255 -45.35 17.34 0.93
CA THR A 255 -45.04 17.74 2.31
C THR A 255 -45.03 19.25 2.49
N HIS A 256 -44.85 20.01 1.41
CA HIS A 256 -44.80 21.48 1.38
C HIS A 256 -45.76 22.04 0.32
N PRO A 257 -47.10 21.84 0.48
CA PRO A 257 -48.08 22.19 -0.55
C PRO A 257 -48.15 23.69 -0.88
N TYR A 258 -47.67 24.54 0.03
CA TYR A 258 -47.62 26.00 -0.15
C TYR A 258 -46.29 26.51 -0.72
N GLY A 259 -45.44 25.59 -1.20
CA GLY A 259 -44.11 25.89 -1.72
C GLY A 259 -43.04 26.02 -0.64
N GLY A 260 -41.80 26.18 -1.09
CA GLY A 260 -40.63 26.27 -0.23
C GLY A 260 -39.33 26.10 -1.00
N ARG A 261 -38.20 26.39 -0.36
CA ARG A 261 -36.89 26.14 -0.96
C ARG A 261 -36.62 24.64 -1.00
N TYR A 262 -36.53 24.07 -2.19
CA TYR A 262 -36.20 22.66 -2.38
C TYR A 262 -34.85 22.33 -1.71
N PRO A 263 -34.80 21.34 -0.80
CA PRO A 263 -33.59 21.07 -0.03
C PRO A 263 -32.56 20.35 -0.89
N LYS A 264 -31.27 20.68 -0.68
CA LYS A 264 -30.16 19.96 -1.33
C LYS A 264 -29.88 18.58 -0.70
N HIS A 265 -30.29 18.38 0.55
CA HIS A 265 -30.02 17.17 1.33
C HIS A 265 -31.31 16.68 1.98
N GLY A 266 -31.49 15.36 2.06
CA GLY A 266 -32.52 14.74 2.86
C GLY A 266 -32.15 14.65 4.35
N GLY A 267 -32.86 13.78 5.05
CA GLY A 267 -32.66 13.50 6.47
C GLY A 267 -31.25 13.02 6.83
N GLU A 268 -30.89 13.19 8.10
CA GLU A 268 -29.59 12.77 8.63
C GLU A 268 -29.51 11.26 8.83
N PHE A 269 -28.33 10.70 8.58
CA PHE A 269 -27.95 9.34 8.96
C PHE A 269 -26.80 9.47 9.97
N VAL A 270 -27.09 9.26 11.24
CA VAL A 270 -26.14 9.41 12.35
C VAL A 270 -25.66 8.03 12.77
N PHE A 271 -24.36 7.75 12.63
CA PHE A 271 -23.82 6.41 12.91
C PHE A 271 -24.01 5.99 14.36
N GLY A 272 -24.01 6.95 15.29
CA GLY A 272 -24.24 6.70 16.71
C GLY A 272 -25.71 6.57 17.13
N ASP A 273 -26.67 6.84 16.24
CA ASP A 273 -28.10 6.86 16.57
C ASP A 273 -28.93 5.95 15.64
N PRO A 274 -29.26 4.72 16.09
CA PRO A 274 -30.06 3.76 15.34
C PRO A 274 -31.43 4.26 14.88
N ALA A 275 -32.04 5.21 15.58
CA ALA A 275 -33.35 5.75 15.20
C ALA A 275 -33.29 6.47 13.83
N THR A 276 -32.09 6.94 13.45
CA THR A 276 -31.88 7.66 12.19
C THR A 276 -31.59 6.75 10.99
N TRP A 277 -31.42 5.44 11.17
CA TRP A 277 -30.92 4.57 10.09
C TRP A 277 -31.99 4.22 9.06
N GLY A 278 -33.24 4.06 9.49
CA GLY A 278 -34.33 3.58 8.63
C GLY A 278 -34.09 2.16 8.11
N ALA A 279 -34.89 1.75 7.11
CA ALA A 279 -34.79 0.42 6.53
C ALA A 279 -33.43 0.21 5.81
N PRO A 280 -32.76 -0.93 6.02
CA PRO A 280 -31.54 -1.24 5.32
C PRO A 280 -31.82 -1.62 3.86
N HIS A 281 -30.86 -1.31 2.98
CA HIS A 281 -30.90 -1.70 1.58
C HIS A 281 -30.55 -3.18 1.38
N ALA A 282 -29.53 -3.65 2.10
CA ALA A 282 -29.11 -5.05 2.11
C ALA A 282 -28.64 -5.47 3.51
N ARG A 283 -28.80 -6.75 3.84
CA ARG A 283 -28.31 -7.33 5.09
C ARG A 283 -27.84 -8.75 4.84
N THR A 284 -26.61 -9.05 5.25
CA THR A 284 -26.03 -10.38 5.17
C THR A 284 -25.66 -10.90 6.56
N VAL A 285 -25.69 -12.23 6.72
CA VAL A 285 -25.31 -12.95 7.93
C VAL A 285 -24.40 -14.10 7.52
N THR A 286 -23.13 -13.98 7.86
CA THR A 286 -22.09 -14.89 7.39
C THR A 286 -21.41 -15.55 8.58
N PRO A 287 -21.59 -16.87 8.79
CA PRO A 287 -20.91 -17.59 9.86
C PRO A 287 -19.40 -17.65 9.60
N GLY A 288 -18.59 -17.45 10.64
CA GLY A 288 -17.14 -17.44 10.54
C GLY A 288 -16.47 -18.07 11.75
N THR A 289 -15.38 -18.80 11.53
CA THR A 289 -14.65 -19.46 12.63
C THR A 289 -13.87 -18.46 13.49
N ARG A 290 -13.26 -17.44 12.85
CA ARG A 290 -12.37 -16.47 13.48
C ARG A 290 -13.09 -15.38 14.27
N TYR A 291 -14.20 -14.86 13.74
CA TYR A 291 -14.94 -13.74 14.33
C TYR A 291 -16.32 -14.14 14.85
N GLY A 292 -16.66 -15.44 14.80
CA GLY A 292 -18.03 -15.90 14.97
C GLY A 292 -18.90 -15.43 13.81
N THR A 293 -20.19 -15.23 14.06
CA THR A 293 -21.12 -14.73 13.05
C THR A 293 -20.85 -13.25 12.74
N ALA A 294 -20.67 -12.94 11.46
CA ALA A 294 -20.56 -11.58 10.95
C ALA A 294 -21.91 -11.13 10.38
N VAL A 295 -22.42 -10.00 10.85
CA VAL A 295 -23.63 -9.36 10.33
C VAL A 295 -23.22 -8.05 9.67
N ALA A 296 -23.45 -7.95 8.37
CA ALA A 296 -23.25 -6.71 7.63
C ALA A 296 -24.60 -6.13 7.22
N THR A 297 -24.77 -4.82 7.39
CA THR A 297 -26.01 -4.11 7.04
C THR A 297 -25.64 -2.86 6.27
N ALA A 298 -26.28 -2.66 5.11
CA ALA A 298 -25.94 -1.61 4.17
C ALA A 298 -27.10 -0.61 4.02
N TRP A 299 -26.75 0.67 3.91
CA TRP A 299 -27.65 1.76 3.55
C TRP A 299 -27.05 2.53 2.39
N ASP A 300 -27.85 2.72 1.35
CA ASP A 300 -27.37 3.19 0.07
C ASP A 300 -27.57 4.70 -0.14
N ARG A 301 -26.83 5.26 -1.09
CA ARG A 301 -26.89 6.66 -1.54
C ARG A 301 -26.73 7.69 -0.41
N LEU A 302 -25.84 7.42 0.53
CA LEU A 302 -25.49 8.35 1.60
C LEU A 302 -24.27 9.18 1.24
N HIS A 303 -24.29 10.47 1.56
CA HIS A 303 -23.20 11.40 1.25
C HIS A 303 -22.83 12.32 2.43
N PRO A 304 -21.56 12.75 2.54
CA PRO A 304 -21.20 13.78 3.49
C PRO A 304 -21.79 15.13 3.08
N ARG A 305 -22.14 15.96 4.07
CA ARG A 305 -22.45 17.37 3.83
C ARG A 305 -21.15 18.15 3.67
N LEU A 306 -20.74 18.41 2.43
CA LEU A 306 -19.56 19.23 2.14
C LEU A 306 -19.81 20.71 2.48
N THR A 307 -18.75 21.42 2.85
CA THR A 307 -18.75 22.87 3.08
C THR A 307 -17.53 23.48 2.41
N ARG A 308 -17.58 24.77 2.03
CA ARG A 308 -16.45 25.50 1.41
C ARG A 308 -15.37 25.82 2.45
N ARG A 309 -14.65 24.79 2.86
CA ARG A 309 -13.55 24.83 3.83
C ARG A 309 -12.52 23.78 3.43
N ALA A 310 -11.30 23.91 3.97
CA ALA A 310 -10.25 22.91 3.75
C ALA A 310 -10.01 22.72 2.24
N ALA A 311 -9.98 21.48 1.78
CA ALA A 311 -9.86 21.10 0.38
C ALA A 311 -10.89 21.73 -0.58
N TRP A 312 -12.00 22.25 -0.08
CA TRP A 312 -13.12 22.79 -0.86
C TRP A 312 -13.23 24.31 -0.78
N GLU A 313 -12.29 24.99 -0.14
CA GLU A 313 -12.35 26.46 0.05
C GLU A 313 -12.34 27.21 -1.28
N HIS A 314 -11.45 26.82 -2.20
CA HIS A 314 -11.31 27.44 -3.51
C HIS A 314 -12.05 26.67 -4.62
N PHE A 315 -13.00 25.82 -4.26
CA PHE A 315 -13.83 25.11 -5.23
C PHE A 315 -14.83 26.11 -5.85
N SER A 316 -14.62 26.43 -7.13
CA SER A 316 -15.38 27.46 -7.86
C SER A 316 -16.84 27.07 -8.09
N ASP A 317 -17.09 25.78 -8.29
CA ASP A 317 -18.39 25.28 -8.72
C ASP A 317 -19.31 24.97 -7.53
N GLU A 318 -20.48 24.43 -7.84
CA GLU A 318 -21.35 23.87 -6.81
C GLU A 318 -20.69 22.64 -6.16
N LEU A 319 -20.68 22.60 -4.81
CA LEU A 319 -20.11 21.45 -4.10
C LEU A 319 -20.82 20.15 -4.51
N PRO A 320 -20.08 19.12 -4.92
CA PRO A 320 -20.65 17.89 -5.43
C PRO A 320 -21.39 17.12 -4.33
N LEU A 321 -22.39 16.34 -4.74
CA LEU A 321 -22.97 15.29 -3.91
C LEU A 321 -22.24 13.98 -4.24
N ILE A 322 -21.43 13.51 -3.30
CA ILE A 322 -20.64 12.29 -3.46
C ILE A 322 -21.37 11.18 -2.71
N GLU A 323 -22.33 10.56 -3.39
CA GLU A 323 -23.11 9.44 -2.87
C GLU A 323 -22.24 8.18 -2.76
N GLY A 324 -22.59 7.32 -1.81
CA GLY A 324 -22.02 5.99 -1.68
C GLY A 324 -22.80 5.14 -0.68
N THR A 325 -22.49 3.86 -0.60
CA THR A 325 -23.11 2.93 0.35
C THR A 325 -22.33 2.89 1.67
N VAL A 326 -23.04 3.01 2.78
CA VAL A 326 -22.48 2.75 4.13
C VAL A 326 -22.78 1.31 4.52
N ILE A 327 -21.77 0.60 5.01
CA ILE A 327 -21.89 -0.78 5.51
C ILE A 327 -21.48 -0.80 6.99
N ARG A 328 -22.39 -1.21 7.86
CA ARG A 328 -22.11 -1.52 9.26
C ARG A 328 -21.79 -3.00 9.39
N LEU A 329 -20.55 -3.32 9.72
CA LEU A 329 -20.08 -4.66 10.02
C LEU A 329 -20.03 -4.88 11.53
N GLN A 330 -20.82 -5.83 12.03
CA GLN A 330 -20.80 -6.32 13.41
C GLN A 330 -20.32 -7.76 13.41
N VAL A 331 -19.42 -8.10 14.33
CA VAL A 331 -19.00 -9.49 14.54
C VAL A 331 -19.36 -9.94 15.94
N GLU A 332 -19.52 -11.24 16.12
CA GLU A 332 -19.85 -11.86 17.41
C GLU A 332 -18.69 -11.80 18.40
N ARG A 333 -17.45 -12.00 17.94
CA ARG A 333 -16.26 -11.98 18.80
C ARG A 333 -15.00 -11.51 18.08
N LEU A 334 -14.07 -10.94 18.86
CA LEU A 334 -12.70 -10.68 18.39
C LEU A 334 -11.75 -11.79 18.88
N PRO A 335 -10.78 -12.23 18.06
CA PRO A 335 -9.77 -13.20 18.49
C PRO A 335 -8.95 -12.78 19.72
N THR A 336 -8.91 -11.47 20.01
CA THR A 336 -8.20 -10.89 21.15
C THR A 336 -9.02 -10.91 22.44
N GLY A 337 -10.30 -11.32 22.40
CA GLY A 337 -11.21 -11.31 23.55
C GLY A 337 -11.77 -9.93 23.91
N GLY A 338 -11.44 -8.88 23.15
CA GLY A 338 -11.99 -7.53 23.35
C GLY A 338 -13.43 -7.40 22.85
N GLU A 339 -14.11 -6.34 23.31
CA GLU A 339 -15.46 -6.01 22.87
C GLU A 339 -15.52 -5.76 21.35
N PRO A 340 -16.36 -6.50 20.59
CA PRO A 340 -16.43 -6.38 19.14
C PRO A 340 -17.24 -5.15 18.73
N LYS A 341 -16.64 -3.95 18.81
CA LYS A 341 -17.30 -2.72 18.36
C LYS A 341 -17.57 -2.77 16.84
N PRO A 342 -18.73 -2.27 16.37
CA PRO A 342 -19.05 -2.28 14.95
C PRO A 342 -18.05 -1.43 14.16
N VAL A 343 -17.76 -1.89 12.95
CA VAL A 343 -16.98 -1.15 11.96
C VAL A 343 -17.94 -0.54 10.95
N TRP A 344 -17.80 0.76 10.71
CA TRP A 344 -18.52 1.46 9.65
C TRP A 344 -17.61 1.60 8.44
N LEU A 345 -18.04 1.07 7.31
CA LEU A 345 -17.38 1.20 6.03
C LEU A 345 -18.20 2.13 5.12
N TRP A 346 -17.52 2.82 4.23
CA TRP A 346 -18.13 3.56 3.12
C TRP A 346 -17.50 3.11 1.82
N TRP A 347 -18.35 2.80 0.86
CA TRP A 347 -18.00 2.41 -0.50
C TRP A 347 -18.54 3.45 -1.47
N SER A 348 -17.75 3.83 -2.48
CA SER A 348 -18.13 4.86 -3.45
C SER A 348 -19.19 4.42 -4.46
N GLY A 349 -19.45 3.12 -4.56
CA GLY A 349 -20.55 2.61 -5.37
C GLY A 349 -21.90 2.80 -4.69
N THR A 350 -22.96 2.59 -5.48
CA THR A 350 -24.36 2.59 -5.04
C THR A 350 -25.05 1.33 -5.55
N GLY A 351 -26.24 1.02 -5.04
CA GLY A 351 -27.01 -0.16 -5.41
C GLY A 351 -26.39 -1.48 -4.95
N ALA A 352 -25.73 -1.49 -3.78
CA ALA A 352 -25.02 -2.66 -3.27
C ALA A 352 -25.96 -3.87 -3.07
N THR A 353 -25.71 -4.95 -3.81
CA THR A 353 -26.34 -6.25 -3.59
C THR A 353 -25.79 -6.93 -2.34
N SER A 354 -26.43 -8.00 -1.87
CA SER A 354 -25.92 -8.83 -0.77
C SER A 354 -24.49 -9.35 -1.05
N ASP A 355 -24.22 -9.76 -2.30
CA ASP A 355 -22.90 -10.26 -2.70
C ASP A 355 -21.85 -9.13 -2.68
N ASP A 356 -22.23 -7.92 -3.05
CA ASP A 356 -21.37 -6.74 -2.93
C ASP A 356 -21.01 -6.47 -1.47
N VAL A 357 -22.00 -6.49 -0.58
CA VAL A 357 -21.79 -6.27 0.86
C VAL A 357 -20.78 -7.27 1.41
N ASP A 358 -20.95 -8.56 1.11
CA ASP A 358 -20.04 -9.60 1.60
C ASP A 358 -18.63 -9.50 1.03
N ARG A 359 -18.52 -9.21 -0.27
CA ARG A 359 -17.24 -8.96 -0.92
C ARG A 359 -16.52 -7.76 -0.32
N LEU A 360 -17.22 -6.65 -0.10
CA LEU A 360 -16.64 -5.38 0.37
C LEU A 360 -16.08 -5.53 1.78
N TRP A 361 -16.84 -6.05 2.74
CA TRP A 361 -16.31 -6.19 4.10
C TRP A 361 -15.16 -7.22 4.16
N SER A 362 -15.24 -8.30 3.37
CA SER A 362 -14.17 -9.29 3.28
C SER A 362 -12.88 -8.70 2.70
N ALA A 363 -12.99 -7.91 1.63
CA ALA A 363 -11.88 -7.17 1.03
C ALA A 363 -11.28 -6.14 2.01
N PHE A 364 -12.12 -5.43 2.77
CA PHE A 364 -11.64 -4.50 3.79
C PHE A 364 -10.78 -5.19 4.86
N LEU A 365 -11.15 -6.41 5.29
CA LEU A 365 -10.35 -7.17 6.24
C LEU A 365 -8.98 -7.60 5.69
N ARG A 366 -8.84 -7.75 4.36
CA ARG A 366 -7.53 -8.04 3.72
C ARG A 366 -6.56 -6.87 3.78
N ARG A 367 -7.03 -5.64 4.05
CA ARG A 367 -6.14 -4.48 4.25
C ARG A 367 -5.11 -4.73 5.35
N PHE A 368 -5.42 -5.58 6.34
CA PHE A 368 -4.49 -5.95 7.40
C PHE A 368 -3.26 -6.72 6.89
N ASP A 369 -3.28 -7.28 5.68
CA ASP A 369 -2.11 -7.96 5.09
C ASP A 369 -0.94 -6.99 4.81
N LEU A 370 -1.24 -5.69 4.68
CA LEU A 370 -0.22 -4.64 4.68
C LEU A 370 0.59 -4.61 5.99
N GLU A 371 -0.04 -4.83 7.14
CA GLU A 371 0.66 -4.88 8.44
C GLU A 371 1.72 -5.99 8.47
N HIS A 372 1.39 -7.14 7.88
CA HIS A 372 2.33 -8.25 7.74
C HIS A 372 3.48 -7.89 6.79
N THR A 373 3.17 -7.23 5.68
CA THR A 373 4.16 -6.73 4.72
C THR A 373 5.10 -5.72 5.39
N PHE A 374 4.58 -4.70 6.06
CA PHE A 374 5.40 -3.69 6.74
C PHE A 374 6.21 -4.26 7.90
N ARG A 375 5.66 -5.24 8.62
CA ARG A 375 6.43 -5.98 9.63
C ARG A 375 7.65 -6.65 9.00
N LEU A 376 7.48 -7.33 7.87
CA LEU A 376 8.59 -7.91 7.11
C LEU A 376 9.59 -6.83 6.67
N LEU A 377 9.11 -5.76 6.03
CA LEU A 377 9.97 -4.68 5.54
C LEU A 377 10.83 -4.12 6.67
N LYS A 378 10.23 -3.78 7.82
CA LYS A 378 10.93 -3.17 8.96
C LYS A 378 11.81 -4.16 9.72
N GLN A 379 11.28 -5.32 10.06
CA GLN A 379 11.93 -6.24 11.00
C GLN A 379 12.89 -7.21 10.34
N THR A 380 12.73 -7.51 9.04
CA THR A 380 13.55 -8.48 8.32
C THR A 380 14.38 -7.84 7.22
N LEU A 381 13.76 -7.04 6.34
CA LEU A 381 14.47 -6.41 5.22
C LEU A 381 15.20 -5.12 5.64
N GLY A 382 14.95 -4.63 6.85
CA GLY A 382 15.62 -3.46 7.40
C GLY A 382 15.20 -2.15 6.72
N TRP A 383 13.96 -2.02 6.22
CA TRP A 383 13.49 -0.81 5.55
C TRP A 383 13.81 0.46 6.34
N THR A 384 13.50 0.50 7.64
CA THR A 384 13.77 1.66 8.49
C THR A 384 15.08 1.58 9.30
N ALA A 385 15.88 0.54 9.10
CA ALA A 385 17.12 0.32 9.86
C ALA A 385 18.25 1.31 9.51
N PRO A 386 18.45 1.72 8.24
CA PRO A 386 19.48 2.69 7.88
C PRO A 386 19.31 4.05 8.54
N ARG A 387 20.43 4.65 8.96
CA ARG A 387 20.47 6.03 9.47
C ARG A 387 20.94 6.99 8.36
N LEU A 388 20.21 7.01 7.24
CA LEU A 388 20.56 7.83 6.07
C LEU A 388 20.35 9.31 6.35
N ARG A 389 21.26 10.18 5.87
CA ARG A 389 21.18 11.62 6.11
C ARG A 389 20.28 12.36 5.10
N SER A 390 20.14 11.82 3.90
CA SER A 390 19.37 12.43 2.81
C SER A 390 18.04 11.69 2.60
N SER A 391 16.97 12.45 2.39
CA SER A 391 15.66 11.95 1.97
C SER A 391 15.76 11.20 0.64
N THR A 392 16.51 11.72 -0.34
CA THR A 392 16.71 11.04 -1.64
C THR A 392 17.42 9.70 -1.53
N ALA A 393 18.33 9.53 -0.56
CA ALA A 393 18.98 8.25 -0.28
C ALA A 393 17.97 7.26 0.34
N ALA A 394 17.08 7.74 1.19
CA ALA A 394 16.00 6.94 1.77
C ALA A 394 14.94 6.55 0.73
N ASP A 395 14.63 7.43 -0.23
CA ASP A 395 13.76 7.13 -1.37
C ASP A 395 14.36 5.99 -2.20
N ARG A 396 15.66 6.08 -2.54
CA ARG A 396 16.39 5.01 -3.24
C ARG A 396 16.36 3.69 -2.46
N TRP A 397 16.67 3.73 -1.17
CA TRP A 397 16.60 2.53 -0.33
C TRP A 397 15.19 1.91 -0.32
N THR A 398 14.15 2.74 -0.23
CA THR A 398 12.75 2.28 -0.27
C THR A 398 12.46 1.55 -1.58
N TRP A 399 12.89 2.08 -2.73
CA TRP A 399 12.72 1.41 -4.02
C TRP A 399 13.51 0.10 -4.15
N LEU A 400 14.73 0.02 -3.59
CA LEU A 400 15.48 -1.24 -3.54
C LEU A 400 14.77 -2.28 -2.68
N ILE A 401 14.15 -1.87 -1.58
CA ILE A 401 13.36 -2.76 -0.71
C ILE A 401 12.09 -3.25 -1.43
N LEU A 402 11.42 -2.40 -2.20
CA LEU A 402 10.31 -2.81 -3.07
C LEU A 402 10.75 -3.86 -4.09
N ALA A 403 11.88 -3.65 -4.75
CA ALA A 403 12.45 -4.60 -5.71
C ALA A 403 12.85 -5.93 -5.06
N VAL A 404 13.43 -5.90 -3.85
CA VAL A 404 13.71 -7.11 -3.04
C VAL A 404 12.42 -7.85 -2.74
N HIS A 405 11.37 -7.15 -2.28
CA HIS A 405 10.09 -7.77 -1.96
C HIS A 405 9.44 -8.40 -3.19
N ALA A 406 9.49 -7.74 -4.34
CA ALA A 406 9.00 -8.29 -5.61
C ALA A 406 9.74 -9.59 -6.00
N GLN A 407 11.06 -9.65 -5.83
CA GLN A 407 11.84 -10.87 -6.06
C GLN A 407 11.45 -12.00 -5.11
N LEU A 408 11.23 -11.70 -3.82
CA LEU A 408 10.75 -12.70 -2.86
C LEU A 408 9.37 -13.24 -3.26
N ARG A 409 8.47 -12.38 -3.74
CA ARG A 409 7.14 -12.80 -4.20
C ARG A 409 7.23 -13.72 -5.41
N LEU A 410 8.04 -13.37 -6.40
CA LEU A 410 8.30 -14.20 -7.59
C LEU A 410 9.01 -15.52 -7.24
N ALA A 411 9.81 -15.54 -6.17
CA ALA A 411 10.49 -16.74 -5.69
C ALA A 411 9.63 -17.67 -4.83
N ARG A 412 8.38 -17.28 -4.48
CA ARG A 412 7.52 -18.02 -3.53
C ARG A 412 7.35 -19.49 -3.89
N GLY A 413 7.04 -19.79 -5.15
CA GLY A 413 6.87 -21.16 -5.65
C GLY A 413 8.18 -21.91 -5.95
N LEU A 414 9.32 -21.21 -5.92
CA LEU A 414 10.63 -21.77 -6.27
C LEU A 414 11.43 -22.19 -5.04
N ALA A 415 11.25 -21.49 -3.92
CA ALA A 415 12.05 -21.68 -2.72
C ALA A 415 11.70 -22.99 -1.99
N ARG A 416 12.74 -23.75 -1.61
CA ARG A 416 12.61 -24.87 -0.67
C ARG A 416 12.43 -24.32 0.75
N ASP A 417 11.57 -24.96 1.55
CA ASP A 417 11.42 -24.60 2.96
C ASP A 417 12.67 -25.01 3.78
N LEU A 418 13.62 -24.09 3.93
CA LEU A 418 14.77 -24.25 4.83
C LEU A 418 14.38 -23.95 6.27
N ARG A 419 13.41 -24.69 6.80
CA ARG A 419 12.88 -24.48 8.16
C ARG A 419 13.94 -24.71 9.24
N ARG A 420 13.78 -24.01 10.36
CA ARG A 420 14.51 -24.29 11.60
C ARG A 420 13.92 -25.53 12.29
N PRO A 421 14.66 -26.21 13.18
CA PRO A 421 14.17 -27.44 13.82
C PRO A 421 12.84 -27.28 14.58
N TRP A 422 12.62 -26.11 15.21
CA TRP A 422 11.41 -25.80 15.99
C TRP A 422 10.26 -25.20 15.16
N GLU A 423 10.46 -25.06 13.85
CA GLU A 423 9.51 -24.43 12.95
C GLU A 423 8.60 -25.49 12.31
N ARG A 424 7.27 -25.29 12.44
CA ARG A 424 6.28 -26.16 11.78
C ARG A 424 6.53 -26.17 10.26
N PRO A 425 6.45 -27.35 9.59
CA PRO A 425 6.56 -27.40 8.14
C PRO A 425 5.34 -26.71 7.52
N LEU A 426 5.58 -25.99 6.42
CA LEU A 426 4.55 -25.32 5.65
C LEU A 426 4.52 -25.87 4.22
N PRO A 427 3.34 -26.05 3.62
CA PRO A 427 3.21 -26.26 2.18
C PRO A 427 3.94 -25.15 1.38
N LEU A 428 4.48 -25.49 0.20
CA LEU A 428 5.27 -24.54 -0.61
C LEU A 428 4.44 -23.30 -1.01
N ASP A 429 3.17 -23.49 -1.31
CA ASP A 429 2.21 -22.43 -1.61
C ASP A 429 1.92 -21.52 -0.40
N ARG A 430 2.25 -21.94 0.82
CA ARG A 430 2.03 -21.20 2.07
C ARG A 430 3.29 -20.67 2.74
N LEU A 431 4.45 -20.74 2.06
CA LEU A 431 5.67 -20.17 2.61
C LEU A 431 5.53 -18.68 2.85
N THR A 432 5.96 -18.23 4.02
CA THR A 432 6.01 -16.80 4.36
C THR A 432 7.22 -16.14 3.68
N PRO A 433 7.21 -14.83 3.48
CA PRO A 433 8.33 -14.13 2.85
C PRO A 433 9.68 -14.37 3.56
N GLY A 434 9.66 -14.49 4.89
CA GLY A 434 10.86 -14.81 5.67
C GLY A 434 11.41 -16.21 5.39
N ARG A 435 10.55 -17.20 5.13
CA ARG A 435 10.97 -18.56 4.74
C ARG A 435 11.54 -18.58 3.33
N VAL A 436 10.88 -17.92 2.38
CA VAL A 436 11.36 -17.79 0.99
C VAL A 436 12.72 -17.12 0.95
N ARG A 437 12.89 -16.01 1.70
CA ARG A 437 14.17 -15.30 1.80
C ARG A 437 15.30 -16.21 2.28
N ARG A 438 15.06 -17.04 3.29
CA ARG A 438 16.06 -17.97 3.84
C ARG A 438 16.54 -18.98 2.78
N GLY A 439 15.66 -19.41 1.88
CA GLY A 439 15.99 -20.29 0.76
C GLY A 439 16.57 -19.58 -0.47
N PHE A 440 16.56 -18.24 -0.51
CA PHE A 440 16.84 -17.48 -1.75
C PHE A 440 18.26 -17.70 -2.28
N ARG A 441 19.25 -17.85 -1.40
CA ARG A 441 20.65 -18.13 -1.78
C ARG A 441 20.77 -19.38 -2.66
N ASN A 442 19.95 -20.41 -2.42
CA ASN A 442 19.95 -21.64 -3.22
C ASN A 442 19.34 -21.44 -4.61
N LEU A 443 18.42 -20.48 -4.76
CA LEU A 443 17.83 -20.11 -6.04
C LEU A 443 18.77 -19.27 -6.88
N ARG A 444 19.52 -18.39 -6.22
CA ARG A 444 20.42 -17.41 -6.85
C ARG A 444 21.36 -18.03 -7.89
N ALA A 445 21.87 -19.24 -7.66
CA ALA A 445 22.77 -19.92 -8.59
C ALA A 445 22.15 -20.18 -9.97
N LYS A 446 20.81 -20.24 -10.05
CA LYS A 446 20.02 -20.53 -11.26
C LYS A 446 19.39 -19.28 -11.87
N LEU A 447 19.63 -18.11 -11.29
CA LEU A 447 19.02 -16.84 -11.70
C LEU A 447 20.02 -15.96 -12.45
N ALA A 448 19.50 -15.01 -13.24
CA ALA A 448 20.30 -13.96 -13.85
C ALA A 448 21.10 -13.17 -12.78
N ARG A 449 22.40 -12.95 -13.04
CA ARG A 449 23.34 -12.20 -12.18
C ARG A 449 24.01 -11.09 -12.99
N PRO A 450 23.28 -10.02 -13.33
CA PRO A 450 23.74 -9.00 -14.29
C PRO A 450 24.88 -8.12 -13.75
N ALA A 451 25.08 -8.04 -12.43
CA ALA A 451 26.15 -7.25 -11.84
C ALA A 451 27.54 -7.73 -12.25
N ARG A 452 28.35 -6.81 -12.79
CA ARG A 452 29.70 -7.10 -13.30
C ARG A 452 30.67 -7.44 -12.17
N VAL A 453 31.70 -8.20 -12.51
CA VAL A 453 32.81 -8.53 -11.60
C VAL A 453 33.47 -7.23 -11.13
N PRO A 454 33.70 -7.04 -9.81
CA PRO A 454 34.39 -5.86 -9.29
C PRO A 454 35.79 -5.73 -9.89
N LYS A 455 36.17 -4.50 -10.24
CA LYS A 455 37.56 -4.18 -10.59
C LYS A 455 38.36 -3.97 -9.29
N PRO A 456 39.61 -4.47 -9.20
CA PRO A 456 40.49 -4.13 -8.08
C PRO A 456 40.63 -2.62 -7.94
N CYS A 457 40.46 -2.10 -6.72
CA CYS A 457 40.72 -0.69 -6.42
C CYS A 457 41.42 -0.57 -5.07
N ARG A 458 42.28 0.44 -4.93
CA ARG A 458 42.82 0.82 -3.62
C ARG A 458 41.86 1.81 -2.97
N PRO A 459 41.65 1.75 -1.65
CA PRO A 459 40.95 2.81 -0.94
C PRO A 459 41.56 4.18 -1.30
N GLY A 460 40.72 5.18 -1.53
CA GLY A 460 41.22 6.56 -1.70
C GLY A 460 41.99 7.02 -0.45
N PRO A 461 42.77 8.11 -0.54
CA PRO A 461 43.70 8.55 0.52
C PRO A 461 43.05 8.93 1.86
N GLY A 462 41.73 8.79 1.97
CA GLY A 462 40.98 9.15 3.17
C GLY A 462 41.08 10.64 3.47
N ARG A 463 40.73 11.00 4.69
CA ARG A 463 40.99 12.34 5.22
C ARG A 463 42.44 12.40 5.73
N PRO A 464 43.21 13.47 5.42
CA PRO A 464 44.53 13.66 5.99
C PRO A 464 44.51 13.63 7.52
N ARG A 465 45.51 12.96 8.13
CA ARG A 465 45.66 12.92 9.59
C ARG A 465 45.78 14.34 10.15
N GLY A 466 45.15 14.60 11.30
CA GLY A 466 45.16 15.91 11.96
C GLY A 466 44.13 16.93 11.46
N VAL A 467 43.42 16.66 10.36
CA VAL A 467 42.40 17.58 9.84
C VAL A 467 41.03 17.28 10.45
N THR A 468 40.51 18.19 11.27
CA THR A 468 39.17 18.08 11.86
C THR A 468 38.08 18.57 10.90
N ASN A 469 36.83 18.11 11.08
CA ASN A 469 35.72 18.60 10.26
C ASN A 469 35.27 19.96 10.79
N ARG A 470 35.57 21.03 10.05
CA ARG A 470 35.17 22.39 10.41
C ARG A 470 33.77 22.75 9.91
N GLN A 471 33.17 21.96 9.03
CA GLN A 471 31.82 22.20 8.52
C GLN A 471 30.77 21.62 9.47
N ARG A 472 30.04 22.50 10.16
CA ARG A 472 28.86 22.10 10.92
C ARG A 472 27.72 21.73 9.96
N ALA A 473 27.05 20.64 10.27
CA ALA A 473 25.85 20.23 9.56
C ALA A 473 24.71 21.22 9.82
N GLY A 474 24.09 21.75 8.76
CA GLY A 474 22.84 22.50 8.88
C GLY A 474 21.75 21.66 9.55
N GLN A 475 20.91 22.34 10.34
CA GLN A 475 19.73 21.75 10.98
C GLN A 475 18.48 22.13 10.18
N TYR A 476 17.48 21.25 10.19
CA TYR A 476 16.21 21.41 9.46
C TYR A 476 15.02 21.30 10.41
N GLU A 477 14.07 22.21 10.22
CA GLU A 477 12.77 22.22 10.88
C GLU A 477 11.91 21.02 10.48
N VAL A 478 10.94 20.67 11.32
CA VAL A 478 10.01 19.56 11.09
C VAL A 478 8.68 20.08 10.57
N GLY A 479 8.31 19.64 9.37
CA GLY A 479 7.05 20.01 8.73
C GLY A 479 5.83 19.24 9.22
N ARG A 480 4.65 19.62 8.73
CA ARG A 480 3.40 18.87 8.91
C ARG A 480 2.88 18.39 7.56
N VAL A 481 2.29 17.20 7.51
CA VAL A 481 1.50 16.76 6.35
C VAL A 481 0.04 17.15 6.57
N LEU A 482 -0.65 17.57 5.52
CA LEU A 482 -1.99 18.15 5.60
C LEU A 482 -3.05 17.09 5.24
N ALA A 483 -3.73 16.56 6.27
CA ALA A 483 -4.84 15.61 6.05
C ALA A 483 -6.03 16.22 5.30
N THR A 484 -6.21 17.55 5.41
CA THR A 484 -7.35 18.28 4.83
C THR A 484 -6.92 19.31 3.78
N GLY A 485 -5.69 19.26 3.29
CA GLY A 485 -5.14 20.23 2.33
C GLY A 485 -4.84 21.62 2.90
N GLN A 486 -5.04 21.85 4.21
CA GLN A 486 -4.72 23.11 4.87
C GLN A 486 -3.89 22.91 6.14
N ALA A 487 -2.95 23.82 6.36
CA ALA A 487 -2.27 23.93 7.65
C ALA A 487 -3.32 24.23 8.72
N HIS A 488 -3.28 23.50 9.84
CA HIS A 488 -4.18 23.76 10.96
C HIS A 488 -3.97 25.19 11.49
N ALA A 489 -4.82 26.13 11.09
CA ALA A 489 -4.97 27.40 11.79
C ALA A 489 -5.73 27.14 13.09
N ARG A 490 -5.20 27.58 14.24
CA ARG A 490 -6.02 27.63 15.46
C ARG A 490 -7.25 28.47 15.12
N PRO A 491 -8.48 28.01 15.43
CA PRO A 491 -9.66 28.85 15.26
C PRO A 491 -9.43 30.16 16.01
N ALA A 492 -9.54 31.29 15.33
CA ALA A 492 -9.40 32.61 15.95
C ALA A 492 -10.52 32.92 16.97
N HIS A 493 -11.51 32.04 17.13
CA HIS A 493 -12.64 32.26 18.02
C HIS A 493 -13.04 31.00 18.80
N HIS A 494 -12.34 30.74 19.91
CA HIS A 494 -12.96 30.13 21.10
C HIS A 494 -12.50 30.90 22.35
N LYS A 495 -13.06 32.10 22.52
CA LYS A 495 -13.33 32.68 23.83
C LYS A 495 -14.86 32.70 23.98
N LYS A 496 -15.34 32.26 25.16
CA LYS A 496 -16.74 31.94 25.56
C LYS A 496 -17.11 30.50 25.22
N GLY A 497 -17.39 29.58 26.15
CA GLY A 497 -17.85 29.72 27.53
C GLY A 497 -19.33 29.34 27.60
N THR A 498 -19.64 28.10 27.94
CA THR A 498 -20.98 27.73 28.42
C THR A 498 -20.84 26.55 29.39
N LYS A 499 -20.78 26.88 30.68
CA LYS A 499 -21.06 25.93 31.76
C LYS A 499 -22.54 25.54 31.68
N PRO A 500 -22.93 24.29 31.94
CA PRO A 500 -24.32 23.95 32.19
C PRO A 500 -24.73 24.49 33.56
N ARG A 501 -25.75 25.35 33.60
CA ARG A 501 -26.51 25.65 34.81
C ARG A 501 -27.34 24.41 35.14
N ARG A 502 -27.10 23.79 36.29
CA ARG A 502 -28.14 23.02 37.00
C ARG A 502 -29.21 24.00 37.45
N GLN A 503 -30.46 23.72 37.13
CA GLN A 503 -31.60 24.20 37.90
C GLN A 503 -32.06 23.08 38.84
N VAL A 504 -32.61 23.54 39.96
CA VAL A 504 -32.86 22.89 41.25
C VAL A 504 -33.63 21.59 41.15
#